data_AF-A0A3M1PGI2-F1
#
_entry.id   AF-A0A3M1PGI2-F1
#
_cell.length_a   1.000
_cell.length_b   1.000
_cell.length_c   1.000
_cell.angle_alpha   90.00
_cell.angle_beta   90.00
_cell.angle_gamma   90.00
#
_symmetry.space_group_name_H-M   'P 1'
#
loop_
_entity.id
_entity.type
_entity.pdbx_description
1 polymer ?
#
loop_
_entity_poly.entity_id
_entity_poly.type
_entity_poly.pdbx_seq_one_letter_code
_entity_poly.pdbx_strand_id
1 'polypeptide(L)' 'ALGYPLAVQRVIPISTDEYPLPAPRPAYSVLSGKKTAALLGDYLPYWRHSLRRMLADLHAHVPAHS' A
#
# COMPACT_ATOMS: atom_id res chain seq x y z
N ALA A 1 13.92 9.41 3.81
CA ALA A 1 12.61 9.39 3.13
C ALA A 1 12.84 9.54 1.63
N LEU A 2 11.94 9.05 0.77
CA LEU A 2 12.11 9.05 -0.70
C LEU A 2 11.95 10.44 -1.36
N GLY A 3 12.07 11.54 -0.62
CA GLY A 3 12.08 12.90 -1.17
C GLY A 3 10.75 13.43 -1.74
N TYR A 4 9.65 12.68 -1.68
CA TYR A 4 8.35 13.12 -2.20
C TYR A 4 7.86 14.43 -1.55
N PRO A 5 7.43 15.43 -2.34
CA PRO A 5 6.71 16.58 -1.80
C PRO A 5 5.34 16.10 -1.30
N LEU A 6 5.11 16.23 0.01
CA LEU A 6 3.82 15.90 0.62
C LEU A 6 3.13 17.18 1.05
N ALA A 7 1.85 17.32 0.69
CA ALA A 7 1.02 18.44 1.12
C ALA A 7 0.65 18.38 2.61
N VAL A 8 0.82 17.21 3.25
CA VAL A 8 0.40 16.94 4.62
C VAL A 8 1.60 16.63 5.52
N GLN A 9 1.57 17.13 6.74
CA GLN A 9 2.62 16.89 7.75
C GLN A 9 2.27 15.75 8.71
N ARG A 10 0.97 15.46 8.90
CA ARG A 10 0.49 14.45 9.85
C ARG A 10 -0.73 13.71 9.32
N VAL A 11 -0.71 12.39 9.44
CA VAL A 11 -1.87 11.51 9.18
C VAL A 11 -2.54 11.18 10.50
N ILE A 12 -3.86 11.38 10.59
CA ILE A 12 -4.67 11.09 11.78
C ILE A 12 -5.58 9.90 11.44
N PRO A 13 -5.57 8.80 12.22
CA PRO A 13 -6.48 7.68 11.99
C PRO A 13 -7.92 8.08 12.32
N ILE A 14 -8.87 7.57 11.54
CA ILE A 14 -10.33 7.71 11.75
C ILE A 14 -10.99 6.34 11.68
N SER A 15 -12.19 6.22 12.22
CA SER A 15 -13.04 5.04 12.09
C SER A 15 -13.69 4.96 10.71
N THR A 16 -14.26 3.80 10.36
CA THR A 16 -15.01 3.62 9.11
C THR A 16 -16.29 4.45 9.09
N ASP A 17 -16.93 4.65 10.25
CA ASP A 17 -18.15 5.43 10.42
C ASP A 17 -17.91 6.95 10.28
N GLU A 18 -16.71 7.44 10.57
CA GLU A 18 -16.31 8.83 10.29
C GLU A 18 -16.21 9.12 8.78
N TYR A 19 -16.16 8.09 7.92
CA TYR A 19 -16.15 8.23 6.46
C TYR A 19 -17.08 7.19 5.77
N PRO A 20 -18.41 7.40 5.82
CA PRO A 20 -19.38 6.43 5.33
C PRO A 20 -19.40 6.39 3.80
N LEU A 21 -19.38 5.17 3.25
CA LEU A 21 -19.49 4.91 1.82
C LEU A 21 -20.66 3.96 1.52
N PRO A 22 -21.30 4.05 0.33
CA PRO A 22 -22.47 3.23 0.00
C PRO A 22 -22.21 1.72 0.03
N ALA A 23 -21.00 1.29 -0.34
CA ALA A 23 -20.61 -0.12 -0.35
C ALA A 23 -19.99 -0.50 1.01
N PRO A 24 -20.54 -1.51 1.72
CA PRO A 24 -20.01 -1.93 3.01
C PRO A 24 -18.58 -2.45 2.87
N ARG A 25 -17.76 -2.19 3.89
CA ARG A 25 -16.36 -2.64 3.96
C ARG A 25 -16.21 -3.70 5.04
N PRO A 26 -15.63 -4.87 4.73
CA PRO A 26 -15.29 -5.85 5.75
C PRO A 26 -14.21 -5.30 6.68
N ALA A 27 -14.36 -5.50 7.99
CA ALA A 27 -13.40 -5.04 9.00
C ALA A 27 -12.04 -5.74 8.89
N TYR A 28 -11.99 -6.93 8.30
CA TYR A 28 -10.78 -7.72 8.13
C TYR A 28 -10.78 -8.39 6.76
N SER A 29 -9.77 -8.08 5.94
CA SER A 29 -9.65 -8.57 4.56
C SER A 29 -8.32 -9.23 4.25
N VAL A 30 -7.54 -9.58 5.28
CA VAL A 30 -6.24 -10.24 5.08
C VAL A 30 -6.47 -11.65 4.53
N LEU A 31 -5.84 -11.93 3.38
CA LEU A 31 -5.92 -13.22 2.71
C LEU A 31 -4.69 -14.07 3.03
N SER A 32 -4.89 -15.39 3.11
CA SER A 32 -3.81 -16.36 3.27
C SER A 32 -3.05 -16.55 1.95
N GLY A 33 -1.72 -16.35 1.99
CA GLY A 33 -0.83 -16.60 0.85
C GLY A 33 -0.43 -18.07 0.63
N LYS A 34 -0.92 -19.00 1.47
CA LYS A 34 -0.43 -20.40 1.51
C LYS A 34 -0.52 -21.13 0.16
N LYS A 35 -1.65 -20.99 -0.56
CA LYS A 35 -1.85 -21.68 -1.85
C LYS A 35 -0.85 -21.19 -2.90
N THR A 36 -0.63 -19.88 -2.95
CA THR A 36 0.34 -19.26 -3.87
C THR A 36 1.76 -19.65 -3.51
N ALA A 37 2.10 -19.67 -2.22
CA ALA A 37 3.43 -20.07 -1.77
C ALA A 37 3.75 -21.54 -2.08
N ALA A 38 2.77 -22.43 -1.91
CA ALA A 38 2.92 -23.83 -2.27
C ALA A 38 3.15 -24.03 -3.77
N LEU A 39 2.53 -23.20 -4.62
CA LEU A 39 2.67 -23.27 -6.08
C LEU A 39 4.00 -22.69 -6.57
N LEU A 40 4.45 -21.59 -5.99
CA LEU A 40 5.64 -20.85 -6.45
C LEU A 40 6.93 -21.22 -5.70
N GLY A 41 6.83 -22.03 -4.65
CA GLY A 41 7.97 -22.46 -3.83
C GLY A 41 8.45 -21.43 -2.80
N ASP A 42 7.83 -20.25 -2.75
CA ASP A 42 8.18 -19.19 -1.80
C ASP A 42 6.98 -18.26 -1.50
N TYR A 43 7.03 -17.56 -0.37
CA TYR A 43 6.05 -16.53 -0.04
C TYR A 43 6.31 -15.25 -0.82
N LEU A 44 5.22 -14.52 -1.10
CA LEU A 44 5.32 -13.17 -1.61
C LEU A 44 6.12 -12.29 -0.63
N PRO A 45 6.92 -11.33 -1.13
CA PRO A 45 7.65 -10.41 -0.29
C PRO A 45 6.69 -9.63 0.61
N TYR A 46 7.14 -9.34 1.84
CA TYR A 46 6.40 -8.52 2.78
C TYR A 46 6.01 -7.17 2.15
N TRP A 47 4.76 -6.75 2.31
CA TRP A 47 4.17 -5.65 1.54
C TRP A 47 4.98 -4.34 1.60
N ARG A 48 5.63 -4.05 2.73
CA ARG A 48 6.48 -2.85 2.89
C ARG A 48 7.71 -2.88 1.99
N HIS A 49 8.26 -4.05 1.69
CA HIS A 49 9.40 -4.17 0.77
C HIS A 49 8.96 -3.87 -0.66
N SER A 50 7.85 -4.49 -1.10
CA SER A 50 7.26 -4.23 -2.41
C SER A 50 6.86 -2.76 -2.59
N LEU A 51 6.26 -2.16 -1.57
CA LEU A 51 5.87 -0.74 -1.59
C LEU A 51 7.09 0.17 -1.73
N ARG A 52 8.16 -0.06 -0.95
CA ARG A 52 9.38 0.76 -1.06
C ARG A 52 10.04 0.65 -2.42
N ARG A 53 10.09 -0.56 -2.99
CA ARG A 53 10.61 -0.77 -4.35
C ARG A 53 9.78 0.01 -5.36
N MET A 54 8.46 -0.17 -5.34
CA MET A 54 7.56 0.55 -6.24
C MET A 54 7.71 2.08 -6.11
N LEU A 55 7.76 2.61 -4.89
CA LEU A 55 7.93 4.06 -4.68
C LEU A 55 9.30 4.56 -5.15
N ALA A 56 10.37 3.77 -5.01
CA ALA A 56 11.68 4.13 -5.55
C ALA A 56 11.67 4.14 -7.08
N ASP A 57 11.05 3.12 -7.69
CA ASP A 57 10.90 3.03 -9.14
C ASP A 57 10.06 4.20 -9.67
N LEU A 58 8.94 4.51 -9.01
CA LEU A 58 8.09 5.65 -9.33
C LEU A 58 8.89 6.95 -9.25
N HIS A 59 9.63 7.20 -8.16
CA HIS A 59 10.43 8.41 -8.01
C HIS A 59 11.50 8.54 -9.11
N ALA A 60 12.13 7.43 -9.54
CA ALA A 60 13.12 7.44 -10.60
C ALA A 60 12.52 7.72 -12.00
N HIS A 61 11.23 7.45 -12.20
CA HIS A 61 10.57 7.55 -13.51
C HIS A 61 9.47 8.63 -13.57
N VAL A 62 9.26 9.40 -12.51
CA VAL A 62 8.40 10.60 -12.58
C VAL A 62 9.12 11.62 -13.46
N PRO A 63 8.58 12.01 -14.63
CA PRO A 63 9.16 13.11 -15.38
C PRO A 63 9.11 14.37 -14.52
N ALA A 64 10.22 15.11 -14.48
CA ALA A 64 10.23 16.44 -13.90
C ALA A 64 9.15 17.26 -14.62
N HIS A 65 8.15 17.73 -13.87
CA HIS A 65 7.03 18.59 -14.30
C HIS A 65 5.77 17.89 -14.83
N SER A 66 4.72 17.97 -14.01
CA SER A 66 3.49 18.66 -14.39
C SER A 66 3.11 19.61 -13.27
#